data_AF-A0A0N0KBK3-F1
#
_entry.id   AF-A0A0N0KBK3-F1
#
_cell.length_a   1.000
_cell.length_b   1.000
_cell.length_c   1.000
_cell.angle_alpha   90.00
_cell.angle_beta   90.00
_cell.angle_gamma   90.00
#
_symmetry.space_group_name_H-M   'P 1'
#
loop_
_entity.id
_entity.type
_entity.pdbx_description
1 polymer ?
#
loop_
_entity_poly.entity_id
_entity_poly.type
_entity_poly.pdbx_seq_one_letter_code
_entity_poly.pdbx_strand_id
1 'polypeptide(L)'
;MSFSFRSNQAAKLSALHKAIDISQCIIEFDPTGVILDANQNFLDALGYSLADIVKKHHRMFLKVSDHQQQSYKDFWDHLARGEFQSGVFRRIDRQGRDVWIRATYNPVLDRAGRVIRVVKLASDITDAVHRNADMAGQIAAINRTQAVIEFTPQGEVLTANENFLNALGYSLSEIEGKHHRQFMPAEDRETSEYRRFWERLAAGEFFGGEFRRVRRNGGDIWIQATYTPILDADGNVAKVVKFASDITEQKRLNSDRASQLKAISKSQAVIEFTLDGTIIAANENFLSALGYRAEEIEGRHHSLFMPEGERDNADYRAFWQRLAEGEYQAGEFRRRAKDGHDVWIQASYNPILGLDGKPYKVVKYATDVTRQVLARQRSEYVRGMMESVAAGAEEMNASIREIADSMRKSRDEAEAANRRVDDAGTVTARLTNLSDSMVDIVNLITGITGQINLLALNASIEAARAGDAGKGFAVVAQEVKSLATQARAAADRIADDIAGLRDTAGQVVSTLGSIQGAIGQVNDYVGSIAVAVEQQSAVAGEMSANMNRAAQEAARIGA
;
A
#
# COMPACT_ATOMS: atom_id res chain seq x y z
N MET A 1 -54.40 59.45 86.50
CA MET A 1 -53.52 59.42 85.30
C MET A 1 -52.31 58.46 85.39
N SER A 2 -51.91 57.92 86.54
CA SER A 2 -50.71 57.06 86.67
C SER A 2 -50.87 55.60 86.17
N PHE A 3 -52.10 55.06 86.16
CA PHE A 3 -52.36 53.68 85.68
C PHE A 3 -52.30 53.53 84.14
N SER A 4 -52.60 54.60 83.38
CA SER A 4 -52.67 54.57 81.91
C SER A 4 -51.31 54.62 81.21
N PHE A 5 -50.26 55.10 81.88
CA PHE A 5 -48.91 55.17 81.30
C PHE A 5 -48.17 53.83 81.38
N ARG A 6 -48.34 53.09 82.48
CA ARG A 6 -47.74 51.75 82.65
C ARG A 6 -48.39 50.71 81.75
N SER A 7 -49.70 50.80 81.47
CA SER A 7 -50.37 49.86 80.57
C SER A 7 -49.93 50.02 79.11
N ASN A 8 -49.66 51.24 78.66
CA ASN A 8 -49.26 51.52 77.28
C ASN A 8 -47.82 51.06 76.98
N GLN A 9 -46.92 51.16 77.97
CA GLN A 9 -45.53 50.69 77.83
C GLN A 9 -45.44 49.15 77.84
N ALA A 10 -46.25 48.48 78.67
CA ALA A 10 -46.36 47.02 78.67
C ALA A 10 -46.95 46.48 77.36
N ALA A 11 -47.98 47.13 76.82
CA ALA A 11 -48.56 46.78 75.52
C ALA A 11 -47.55 46.92 74.37
N LYS A 12 -46.76 48.00 74.37
CA LYS A 12 -45.68 48.22 73.37
C LYS A 12 -44.58 47.15 73.46
N LEU A 13 -44.14 46.78 74.67
CA LEU A 13 -43.13 45.74 74.86
C LEU A 13 -43.66 44.36 74.43
N SER A 14 -44.93 44.06 74.73
CA SER A 14 -45.58 42.83 74.28
C SER A 14 -45.71 42.76 72.74
N ALA A 15 -46.05 43.87 72.08
CA ALA A 15 -46.13 43.93 70.63
C ALA A 15 -44.76 43.75 69.95
N LEU A 16 -43.71 44.39 70.49
CA LEU A 16 -42.34 44.23 70.00
C LEU A 16 -41.84 42.80 70.20
N HIS A 17 -42.09 42.22 71.38
CA HIS A 17 -41.75 40.82 71.66
C HIS A 17 -42.41 39.89 70.65
N LYS A 18 -43.72 40.07 70.39
CA LYS A 18 -44.45 39.29 69.40
C LYS A 18 -43.90 39.45 67.97
N ALA A 19 -43.45 40.65 67.59
CA ALA A 19 -42.87 40.90 66.27
C ALA A 19 -41.52 40.19 66.06
N ILE A 20 -40.71 40.08 67.12
CA ILE A 20 -39.47 39.30 67.08
C ILE A 20 -39.80 37.80 67.12
N ASP A 21 -40.74 37.40 67.96
CA ASP A 21 -41.17 36.00 68.15
C ASP A 21 -41.65 35.34 66.86
N ILE A 22 -42.41 36.07 66.02
CA ILE A 22 -42.88 35.54 64.72
C ILE A 22 -41.77 35.33 63.69
N SER A 23 -40.62 35.99 63.82
CA SER A 23 -39.59 36.05 62.76
C SER A 23 -38.22 35.51 63.16
N GLN A 24 -38.00 35.24 64.45
CA GLN A 24 -36.74 34.75 64.99
C GLN A 24 -36.96 33.46 65.77
N CYS A 25 -35.93 32.60 65.77
CA CYS A 25 -35.84 31.50 66.72
C CYS A 25 -35.45 32.06 68.08
N ILE A 26 -36.28 31.84 69.10
CA ILE A 26 -36.05 32.31 70.46
C ILE A 26 -36.01 31.12 71.41
N ILE A 27 -34.99 31.09 72.27
CA ILE A 27 -34.89 30.13 73.37
C ILE A 27 -34.29 30.82 74.59
N GLU A 28 -34.79 30.44 75.76
CA GLU A 28 -34.46 31.03 77.04
C GLU A 28 -33.78 30.01 77.93
N PHE A 29 -32.73 30.44 78.61
CA PHE A 29 -31.99 29.64 79.56
C PHE A 29 -31.91 30.33 80.91
N ASP A 30 -31.74 29.54 81.96
CA ASP A 30 -31.21 30.05 83.21
C ASP A 30 -29.71 30.40 83.06
N PRO A 31 -29.09 31.07 84.04
CA PRO A 31 -27.67 31.45 83.96
C PRO A 31 -26.70 30.25 83.89
N THR A 32 -27.16 29.04 84.18
CA THR A 32 -26.36 27.80 84.10
C THR A 32 -26.52 27.07 82.77
N GLY A 33 -27.41 27.54 81.89
CA GLY A 33 -27.68 26.96 80.59
C GLY A 33 -28.75 25.88 80.57
N VAL A 34 -29.58 25.79 81.61
CA VAL A 34 -30.80 24.96 81.61
C VAL A 34 -31.90 25.69 80.86
N ILE A 35 -32.59 24.98 79.96
CA ILE A 35 -33.62 25.52 79.09
C ILE A 35 -34.90 25.78 79.90
N LEU A 36 -35.36 27.02 79.83
CA LEU A 36 -36.56 27.51 80.48
C LEU A 36 -37.76 27.47 79.54
N ASP A 37 -37.60 28.00 78.33
CA ASP A 37 -38.66 28.11 77.33
C ASP A 37 -38.07 28.25 75.92
N ALA A 38 -38.85 27.98 74.88
CA ALA A 38 -38.47 28.20 73.49
C ALA A 38 -39.71 28.43 72.62
N ASN A 39 -39.58 29.29 71.61
CA ASN A 39 -40.67 29.56 70.69
C ASN A 39 -40.77 28.52 69.56
N GLN A 40 -41.89 28.54 68.84
CA GLN A 40 -42.17 27.54 67.79
C GLN A 40 -41.12 27.57 66.67
N ASN A 41 -40.63 28.75 66.28
CA ASN A 41 -39.58 28.87 65.26
C ASN A 41 -38.29 28.13 65.64
N PHE A 42 -37.86 28.21 66.91
CA PHE A 42 -36.70 27.47 67.39
C PHE A 42 -36.95 25.96 67.43
N LEU A 43 -38.14 25.56 67.88
CA LEU A 43 -38.57 24.17 67.97
C LEU A 43 -38.60 23.50 66.59
N ASP A 44 -39.17 24.18 65.60
CA ASP A 44 -39.25 23.72 64.21
C ASP A 44 -37.85 23.61 63.58
N ALA A 45 -37.00 24.62 63.77
CA ALA A 45 -35.64 24.64 63.23
C ALA A 45 -34.76 23.48 63.73
N LEU A 46 -34.97 23.00 64.95
CA LEU A 46 -34.22 21.86 65.53
C LEU A 46 -35.04 20.57 65.62
N GLY A 47 -36.30 20.56 65.18
CA GLY A 47 -37.17 19.38 65.18
C GLY A 47 -37.50 18.82 66.57
N TYR A 48 -37.59 19.67 67.60
CA TYR A 48 -37.96 19.28 68.96
C TYR A 48 -39.32 19.84 69.35
N SER A 49 -40.02 19.20 70.29
CA SER A 49 -41.11 19.84 71.04
C SER A 49 -40.58 20.53 72.29
N LEU A 50 -41.32 21.50 72.84
CA LEU A 50 -40.92 22.19 74.06
C LEU A 50 -40.70 21.21 75.23
N ALA A 51 -41.56 20.20 75.35
CA ALA A 51 -41.47 19.17 76.38
C ALA A 51 -40.20 18.32 76.29
N ASP A 52 -39.61 18.17 75.09
CA ASP A 52 -38.37 17.42 74.91
C ASP A 52 -37.15 18.15 75.51
N ILE A 53 -37.19 19.49 75.53
CA ILE A 53 -36.00 20.32 75.77
C ILE A 53 -36.05 21.06 77.12
N VAL A 54 -37.23 21.39 77.65
CA VAL A 54 -37.33 22.14 78.92
C VAL A 54 -36.73 21.36 80.07
N LYS A 55 -36.03 22.05 80.98
CA LYS A 55 -35.20 21.49 82.07
C LYS A 55 -33.99 20.67 81.62
N LYS A 56 -33.74 20.52 80.32
CA LYS A 56 -32.48 19.98 79.81
C LYS A 56 -31.46 21.11 79.68
N HIS A 57 -30.19 20.75 79.60
CA HIS A 57 -29.12 21.72 79.41
C HIS A 57 -28.89 21.95 77.92
N HIS A 58 -28.58 23.20 77.53
CA HIS A 58 -28.23 23.62 76.17
C HIS A 58 -27.27 22.69 75.41
N ARG A 59 -26.40 21.95 76.13
CA ARG A 59 -25.42 21.02 75.55
C ARG A 59 -26.05 19.92 74.68
N MET A 60 -27.34 19.64 74.87
CA MET A 60 -28.08 18.68 74.05
C MET A 60 -28.12 19.05 72.56
N PHE A 61 -27.96 20.33 72.23
CA PHE A 61 -27.93 20.80 70.84
C PHE A 61 -26.51 20.83 70.25
N LEU A 62 -25.52 20.23 70.92
CA LEU A 62 -24.13 20.21 70.49
C LEU A 62 -23.63 18.77 70.35
N LYS A 63 -22.63 18.57 69.49
CA LYS A 63 -21.89 17.31 69.47
C LYS A 63 -21.09 17.18 70.77
N VAL A 64 -20.84 15.92 71.18
CA VAL A 64 -20.11 15.62 72.42
C VAL A 64 -18.73 16.28 72.45
N SER A 65 -18.06 16.30 71.30
CA SER A 65 -16.75 16.96 71.12
C SER A 65 -16.78 18.45 71.42
N ASP A 66 -17.91 19.13 71.21
CA ASP A 66 -17.97 20.59 71.22
C ASP A 66 -18.26 21.11 72.63
N HIS A 67 -19.15 20.43 73.37
CA HIS A 67 -19.49 20.85 74.74
C HIS A 67 -18.47 20.39 75.80
N GLN A 68 -17.46 19.61 75.42
CA GLN A 68 -16.34 19.24 76.29
C GLN A 68 -15.18 20.24 76.23
N GLN A 69 -15.16 21.14 75.24
CA GLN A 69 -14.10 22.13 75.07
C GLN A 69 -14.16 23.21 76.16
N GLN A 70 -13.00 23.75 76.52
CA GLN A 70 -12.91 24.87 77.47
C GLN A 70 -13.68 26.10 76.97
N SER A 71 -13.66 26.34 75.66
CA SER A 71 -14.41 27.42 75.00
C SER A 71 -15.91 27.38 75.28
N TYR A 72 -16.50 26.19 75.47
CA TYR A 72 -17.91 26.04 75.82
C TYR A 72 -18.20 26.40 77.28
N LYS A 73 -17.25 26.14 78.19
CA LYS A 73 -17.36 26.58 79.59
C LYS A 73 -17.21 28.08 79.67
N ASP A 74 -16.18 28.63 79.03
CA ASP A 74 -15.92 30.07 78.98
C ASP A 74 -17.14 30.81 78.40
N PHE A 75 -17.79 30.25 77.38
CA PHE A 75 -19.02 30.80 76.79
C PHE A 75 -20.13 31.03 77.84
N TRP A 76 -20.38 30.07 78.73
CA TRP A 76 -21.38 30.23 79.78
C TRP A 76 -20.88 31.12 80.92
N ASP A 77 -19.59 31.10 81.24
CA ASP A 77 -18.99 32.00 82.22
C ASP A 77 -19.13 33.48 81.80
N HIS A 78 -18.91 33.79 80.51
CA HIS A 78 -19.17 35.13 79.95
C HIS A 78 -20.63 35.54 80.12
N LEU A 79 -21.58 34.66 79.75
CA LEU A 79 -23.01 34.94 79.86
C LEU A 79 -23.44 35.15 81.32
N ALA A 80 -22.88 34.37 82.26
CA ALA A 80 -23.14 34.52 83.69
C ALA A 80 -22.63 35.85 84.27
N ARG A 81 -21.56 36.42 83.68
CA ARG A 81 -21.06 37.77 84.00
C ARG A 81 -21.83 38.91 83.34
N GLY A 82 -22.85 38.59 82.52
CA GLY A 82 -23.66 39.57 81.82
C GLY A 82 -23.11 39.97 80.44
N GLU A 83 -22.07 39.29 79.96
CA GLU A 83 -21.46 39.54 78.65
C GLU A 83 -22.20 38.75 77.57
N PHE A 84 -22.83 39.44 76.60
CA PHE A 84 -23.52 38.78 75.51
C PHE A 84 -22.55 38.08 74.55
N GLN A 85 -23.03 37.06 73.83
CA GLN A 85 -22.25 36.31 72.84
C GLN A 85 -22.94 36.35 71.48
N SER A 86 -22.19 36.50 70.39
CA SER A 86 -22.72 36.55 69.02
C SER A 86 -21.85 35.75 68.06
N GLY A 87 -22.45 35.06 67.09
CA GLY A 87 -21.70 34.32 66.09
C GLY A 87 -22.56 33.39 65.25
N VAL A 88 -21.87 32.62 64.40
CA VAL A 88 -22.45 31.48 63.67
C VAL A 88 -22.08 30.21 64.41
N PHE A 89 -23.10 29.43 64.76
CA PHE A 89 -22.97 28.27 65.61
C PHE A 89 -23.55 27.04 64.91
N ARG A 90 -22.78 25.96 64.91
CA ARG A 90 -23.28 24.64 64.52
C ARG A 90 -24.05 24.02 65.69
N ARG A 91 -25.26 23.55 65.42
CA ARG A 91 -26.10 22.79 66.35
C ARG A 91 -26.49 21.46 65.71
N ILE A 92 -26.98 20.55 66.54
CA ILE A 92 -27.58 19.31 66.08
C ILE A 92 -29.09 19.33 66.33
N ASP A 93 -29.87 18.91 65.34
CA ASP A 93 -31.31 18.72 65.47
C ASP A 93 -31.63 17.40 66.21
N ARG A 94 -32.93 17.08 66.37
CA ARG A 94 -33.38 15.82 67.00
C ARG A 94 -32.87 14.55 66.32
N GLN A 95 -32.55 14.61 65.03
CA GLN A 95 -32.06 13.48 64.23
C GLN A 95 -30.53 13.43 64.18
N GLY A 96 -29.83 14.38 64.82
CA GLY A 96 -28.38 14.48 64.81
C GLY A 96 -27.79 15.16 63.57
N ARG A 97 -28.62 15.79 62.73
CA ARG A 97 -28.19 16.54 61.55
C ARG A 97 -27.68 17.92 61.96
N ASP A 98 -26.74 18.46 61.19
CA ASP A 98 -26.18 19.77 61.47
C ASP A 98 -27.16 20.88 61.07
N VAL A 99 -27.41 21.80 62.00
CA VAL A 99 -28.17 23.04 61.78
C VAL A 99 -27.26 24.21 62.09
N TRP A 100 -27.07 25.10 61.13
CA TRP A 100 -26.23 26.29 61.28
C TRP A 100 -27.10 27.48 61.65
N ILE A 101 -26.81 28.09 62.79
CA ILE A 101 -27.60 29.19 63.32
C ILE A 101 -26.70 30.41 63.52
N ARG A 102 -27.09 31.55 62.95
CA ARG A 102 -26.54 32.84 63.34
C ARG A 102 -27.32 33.32 64.57
N ALA A 103 -26.66 33.47 65.70
CA ALA A 103 -27.33 33.76 66.96
C ALA A 103 -26.63 34.82 67.81
N THR A 104 -27.42 35.49 68.63
CA THR A 104 -26.98 36.28 69.78
C THR A 104 -27.55 35.70 71.06
N TYR A 105 -26.74 35.53 72.11
CA TYR A 105 -27.14 35.08 73.44
C TYR A 105 -27.03 36.27 74.38
N ASN A 106 -28.15 36.72 74.92
CA ASN A 106 -28.27 38.01 75.60
C ASN A 106 -28.67 37.80 77.07
N PRO A 107 -27.76 38.05 78.03
CA PRO A 107 -28.09 38.01 79.45
C PRO A 107 -29.14 39.06 79.82
N VAL A 108 -30.13 38.66 80.62
CA VAL A 108 -31.17 39.51 81.19
C VAL A 108 -30.88 39.69 82.67
N LEU A 109 -30.74 40.93 83.10
CA LEU A 109 -30.33 41.28 84.46
C LEU A 109 -31.54 41.70 85.32
N ASP A 110 -31.50 41.37 86.61
CA ASP A 110 -32.42 41.94 87.60
C ASP A 110 -32.01 43.37 88.01
N ARG A 111 -32.81 43.99 88.90
CA ARG A 111 -32.52 45.33 89.42
C ARG A 111 -31.24 45.44 90.26
N ALA A 112 -30.70 44.31 90.72
CA ALA A 112 -29.44 44.24 91.45
C ALA A 112 -28.25 43.95 90.53
N GLY A 113 -28.47 43.90 89.20
CA GLY A 113 -27.42 43.62 88.21
C GLY A 113 -27.05 42.15 88.08
N ARG A 114 -27.82 41.23 88.66
CA ARG A 114 -27.56 39.79 88.57
C ARG A 114 -28.22 39.22 87.33
N VAL A 115 -27.50 38.41 86.56
CA VAL A 115 -28.08 37.68 85.42
C VAL A 115 -29.10 36.68 85.95
N ILE A 116 -30.35 36.83 85.54
CA ILE A 116 -31.45 35.94 85.94
C ILE A 116 -31.83 34.97 84.82
N ARG A 117 -31.59 35.35 83.55
CA ARG A 117 -31.94 34.57 82.36
C ARG A 117 -30.99 34.91 81.21
N VAL A 118 -30.89 34.04 80.21
CA VAL A 118 -30.22 34.31 78.94
C VAL A 118 -31.23 34.07 77.81
N VAL A 119 -31.45 35.09 76.98
CA VAL A 119 -32.35 35.00 75.82
C VAL A 119 -31.50 34.91 74.55
N LYS A 120 -31.64 33.80 73.82
CA LYS A 120 -31.02 33.61 72.52
C LYS A 120 -31.98 34.04 71.42
N LEU A 121 -31.52 34.92 70.53
CA LEU A 121 -32.18 35.22 69.26
C LEU A 121 -31.37 34.60 68.12
N ALA A 122 -32.05 33.98 67.17
CA ALA A 122 -31.38 33.16 66.16
C ALA A 122 -32.11 33.15 64.81
N SER A 123 -31.33 33.06 63.74
CA SER A 123 -31.79 32.72 62.39
C SER A 123 -31.11 31.44 61.91
N ASP A 124 -31.89 30.52 61.36
CA ASP A 124 -31.37 29.37 60.64
C ASP A 124 -30.76 29.83 59.31
N ILE A 125 -29.50 29.45 59.08
CA ILE A 125 -28.73 29.75 57.87
C ILE A 125 -28.20 28.48 57.19
N THR A 126 -28.73 27.31 57.54
CA THR A 126 -28.27 26.00 57.08
C THR A 126 -28.24 25.91 55.54
N ASP A 127 -29.34 26.29 54.88
CA ASP A 127 -29.41 26.28 53.42
C ASP A 127 -28.39 27.23 52.77
N ALA A 128 -28.14 28.39 53.37
CA ALA A 128 -27.17 29.35 52.84
C ALA A 128 -25.73 28.80 52.97
N VAL A 129 -25.41 28.16 54.09
CA VAL A 129 -24.11 27.49 54.28
C VAL A 129 -23.91 26.36 53.29
N HIS A 130 -24.92 25.51 53.08
CA HIS A 130 -24.84 24.42 52.11
C HIS A 130 -24.73 24.90 50.67
N ARG A 131 -25.52 25.91 50.26
CA ARG A 131 -25.39 26.51 48.91
C ARG A 131 -24.00 27.08 48.68
N ASN A 132 -23.45 27.81 49.65
CA ASN A 132 -22.10 28.37 49.53
C ASN A 132 -21.03 27.28 49.46
N ALA A 133 -21.18 26.20 50.23
CA ALA A 133 -20.27 25.06 50.18
C ALA A 133 -20.33 24.32 48.83
N ASP A 134 -21.52 24.14 48.28
CA ASP A 134 -21.72 23.54 46.95
C ASP A 134 -21.08 24.40 45.85
N MET A 135 -21.36 25.71 45.82
CA MET A 135 -20.75 26.65 44.88
C MET A 135 -19.22 26.65 44.96
N ALA A 136 -18.67 26.67 46.18
CA ALA A 136 -17.22 26.57 46.39
C ALA A 136 -16.67 25.22 45.89
N GLY A 137 -17.40 24.12 46.10
CA GLY A 137 -17.07 22.79 45.61
C GLY A 137 -17.03 22.72 44.07
N GLN A 138 -18.01 23.31 43.39
CA GLN A 138 -18.05 23.37 41.92
C GLN A 138 -16.87 24.17 41.35
N ILE A 139 -16.55 25.33 41.93
CA ILE A 139 -15.38 26.13 41.53
C ILE A 139 -14.08 25.36 41.74
N ALA A 140 -13.95 24.66 42.88
CA ALA A 140 -12.79 23.83 43.16
C ALA A 140 -12.66 22.66 42.16
N ALA A 141 -13.76 22.05 41.73
CA ALA A 141 -13.76 20.99 40.72
C ALA A 141 -13.26 21.49 39.36
N ILE A 142 -13.75 22.65 38.91
CA ILE A 142 -13.30 23.27 37.65
C ILE A 142 -11.81 23.61 37.72
N ASN A 143 -11.37 24.23 38.83
CA ASN A 143 -9.97 24.60 39.04
C ASN A 143 -9.01 23.39 39.04
N ARG A 144 -9.49 22.19 39.40
CA ARG A 144 -8.66 20.97 39.36
C ARG A 144 -8.42 20.47 37.94
N THR A 145 -9.38 20.63 37.03
CA THR A 145 -9.33 20.00 35.70
C THR A 145 -8.98 20.96 34.56
N GLN A 146 -9.21 22.26 34.71
CA GLN A 146 -9.01 23.24 33.65
C GLN A 146 -7.96 24.28 34.03
N ALA A 147 -7.32 24.88 33.04
CA ALA A 147 -6.52 26.07 33.23
C ALA A 147 -7.45 27.28 33.39
N VAL A 148 -7.34 27.98 34.51
CA VAL A 148 -8.20 29.12 34.87
C VAL A 148 -7.34 30.34 35.16
N ILE A 149 -7.71 31.47 34.57
CA ILE A 149 -7.11 32.77 34.85
C ILE A 149 -8.19 33.84 34.87
N GLU A 150 -8.05 34.79 35.77
CA GLU A 150 -8.97 35.90 35.96
C GLU A 150 -8.29 37.21 35.60
N PHE A 151 -9.04 38.11 34.98
CA PHE A 151 -8.59 39.42 34.58
C PHE A 151 -9.54 40.52 35.07
N THR A 152 -9.02 41.73 35.24
CA THR A 152 -9.84 42.94 35.28
C THR A 152 -10.57 43.12 33.94
N PRO A 153 -11.64 43.93 33.87
CA PRO A 153 -12.28 44.27 32.59
C PRO A 153 -11.31 44.90 31.57
N GLN A 154 -10.21 45.50 32.03
CA GLN A 154 -9.16 46.08 31.20
C GLN A 154 -8.08 45.06 30.77
N GLY A 155 -8.16 43.81 31.24
CA GLY A 155 -7.28 42.72 30.82
C GLY A 155 -5.99 42.56 31.62
N GLU A 156 -5.92 43.12 32.83
CA GLU A 156 -4.85 42.88 33.80
C GLU A 156 -5.11 41.62 34.60
N VAL A 157 -4.11 40.78 34.82
CA VAL A 157 -4.27 39.51 35.54
C VAL A 157 -4.55 39.77 37.02
N LEU A 158 -5.62 39.20 37.54
CA LEU A 158 -5.97 39.18 38.95
C LEU A 158 -5.39 37.94 39.64
N THR A 159 -5.64 36.77 39.08
CA THR A 159 -5.12 35.50 39.61
C THR A 159 -5.16 34.42 38.55
N ALA A 160 -4.43 33.33 38.76
CA ALA A 160 -4.44 32.14 37.90
C ALA A 160 -4.22 30.88 38.73
N ASN A 161 -4.83 29.78 38.32
CA ASN A 161 -4.62 28.50 38.98
C ASN A 161 -3.33 27.80 38.49
N GLU A 162 -2.92 26.76 39.21
CA GLU A 162 -1.70 26.01 38.88
C GLU A 162 -1.73 25.42 37.46
N ASN A 163 -2.89 24.97 36.98
CA ASN A 163 -3.02 24.42 35.63
C ASN A 163 -2.66 25.46 34.55
N PHE A 164 -3.10 26.71 34.70
CA PHE A 164 -2.76 27.79 33.78
C PHE A 164 -1.27 28.14 33.87
N LEU A 165 -0.76 28.29 35.09
CA LEU A 165 0.63 28.62 35.36
C LEU A 165 1.58 27.57 34.77
N ASN A 166 1.29 26.29 34.99
CA ASN A 166 2.06 25.17 34.44
C ASN A 166 2.00 25.12 32.91
N ALA A 167 0.81 25.33 32.31
CA ALA A 167 0.66 25.27 30.86
C ALA A 167 1.49 26.35 30.13
N LEU A 168 1.55 27.57 30.69
CA LEU A 168 2.34 28.67 30.10
C LEU A 168 3.75 28.80 30.66
N GLY A 169 4.06 28.11 31.76
CA GLY A 169 5.37 28.11 32.41
C GLY A 169 5.70 29.38 33.19
N TYR A 170 4.69 30.07 33.74
CA TYR A 170 4.86 31.27 34.57
C TYR A 170 4.55 30.97 36.04
N SER A 171 5.12 31.76 36.95
CA SER A 171 4.62 31.89 38.32
C SER A 171 3.56 32.99 38.43
N LEU A 172 2.68 32.92 39.44
CA LEU A 172 1.66 33.94 39.64
C LEU A 172 2.27 35.34 39.82
N SER A 173 3.35 35.45 40.60
CA SER A 173 4.07 36.71 40.86
C SER A 173 4.66 37.37 39.60
N GLU A 174 4.91 36.60 38.54
CA GLU A 174 5.41 37.15 37.28
C GLU A 174 4.30 37.78 36.43
N ILE A 175 3.05 37.32 36.60
CA ILE A 175 1.94 37.68 35.72
C ILE A 175 0.88 38.54 36.39
N GLU A 176 0.75 38.51 37.71
CA GLU A 176 -0.22 39.29 38.47
C GLU A 176 -0.03 40.80 38.24
N GLY A 177 -1.13 41.52 37.99
CA GLY A 177 -1.12 42.93 37.62
C GLY A 177 -0.55 43.24 36.23
N LYS A 178 -0.07 42.24 35.48
CA LYS A 178 0.37 42.41 34.09
C LYS A 178 -0.79 42.19 33.12
N HIS A 179 -0.73 42.83 31.96
CA HIS A 179 -1.78 42.71 30.96
C HIS A 179 -1.68 41.38 30.18
N HIS A 180 -2.82 40.76 29.88
CA HIS A 180 -2.98 39.57 29.04
C HIS A 180 -2.12 39.54 27.76
N ARG A 181 -1.81 40.70 27.14
CA ARG A 181 -1.02 40.79 25.91
C ARG A 181 0.37 40.13 26.01
N GLN A 182 0.90 39.97 27.22
CA GLN A 182 2.17 39.25 27.46
C GLN A 182 2.14 37.80 26.93
N PHE A 183 0.96 37.17 26.92
CA PHE A 183 0.78 35.79 26.46
C PHE A 183 0.57 35.67 24.95
N MET A 184 0.61 36.77 24.19
CA MET A 184 0.29 36.78 22.77
C MET A 184 1.55 36.84 21.89
N PRO A 185 1.50 36.31 20.65
CA PRO A 185 2.50 36.58 19.61
C PRO A 185 2.67 38.10 19.43
N ALA A 186 3.88 38.56 19.11
CA ALA A 186 4.22 39.98 19.09
C ALA A 186 3.38 40.76 18.08
N GLU A 187 3.12 40.15 16.93
CA GLU A 187 2.32 40.66 15.81
C GLU A 187 0.86 40.93 16.18
N ASP A 188 0.30 40.22 17.17
CA ASP A 188 -1.12 40.29 17.50
C ASP A 188 -1.43 41.32 18.62
N ARG A 189 -0.41 41.80 19.36
CA ARG A 189 -0.58 42.53 20.64
C ARG A 189 -1.20 43.92 20.50
N GLU A 190 -0.98 44.60 19.39
CA GLU A 190 -1.35 46.00 19.19
C GLU A 190 -2.36 46.19 18.04
N THR A 191 -3.04 45.11 17.65
CA THR A 191 -4.06 45.13 16.61
C THR A 191 -5.33 45.85 17.07
N SER A 192 -6.10 46.39 16.11
CA SER A 192 -7.39 47.03 16.41
C SER A 192 -8.41 46.00 16.93
N GLU A 193 -8.31 44.79 16.41
CA GLU A 193 -9.08 43.60 16.74
C GLU A 193 -8.86 43.19 18.19
N TYR A 194 -7.60 43.21 18.66
CA TYR A 194 -7.28 42.90 20.04
C TYR A 194 -7.81 43.94 21.03
N ARG A 195 -7.78 45.24 20.69
CA ARG A 195 -8.40 46.28 21.53
C ARG A 195 -9.91 46.09 21.62
N ARG A 196 -10.57 45.89 20.47
CA ARG A 196 -12.01 45.64 20.40
C ARG A 196 -12.44 44.38 21.15
N PHE A 197 -11.58 43.36 21.22
CA PHE A 197 -11.83 42.15 22.00
C PHE A 197 -12.04 42.45 23.49
N TRP A 198 -11.18 43.28 24.09
CA TRP A 198 -11.32 43.67 25.51
C TRP A 198 -12.47 44.65 25.74
N GLU A 199 -12.73 45.57 24.81
CA GLU A 199 -13.91 46.45 24.87
C GLU A 199 -15.23 45.65 24.93
N ARG A 200 -15.33 44.60 24.10
CA ARG A 200 -16.52 43.73 24.06
C ARG A 200 -16.64 42.87 25.32
N LEU A 201 -15.53 42.35 25.85
CA LEU A 201 -15.53 41.64 27.14
C LEU A 201 -15.98 42.56 28.29
N ALA A 202 -15.51 43.81 28.31
CA ALA A 202 -15.93 44.80 29.31
C ALA A 202 -17.41 45.20 29.16
N ALA A 203 -17.98 45.07 27.96
CA ALA A 203 -19.41 45.24 27.70
C ALA A 203 -20.27 44.00 28.02
N GLY A 204 -19.66 42.91 28.53
CA GLY A 204 -20.37 41.70 28.95
C GLY A 204 -20.46 40.60 27.89
N GLU A 205 -19.85 40.78 26.71
CA GLU A 205 -19.81 39.73 25.69
C GLU A 205 -18.79 38.64 26.04
N PHE A 206 -19.08 37.38 25.72
CA PHE A 206 -18.12 36.28 25.88
C PHE A 206 -17.44 35.92 24.55
N PHE A 207 -16.26 35.31 24.62
CA PHE A 207 -15.53 34.84 23.44
C PHE A 207 -15.02 33.41 23.63
N GLY A 208 -15.34 32.53 22.68
CA GLY A 208 -14.80 31.17 22.62
C GLY A 208 -14.03 30.92 21.33
N GLY A 209 -12.96 30.13 21.40
CA GLY A 209 -12.19 29.75 20.22
C GLY A 209 -10.89 29.03 20.52
N GLU A 210 -10.13 28.77 19.47
CA GLU A 210 -8.76 28.27 19.56
C GLU A 210 -7.78 29.41 19.35
N PHE A 211 -6.80 29.53 20.24
CA PHE A 211 -5.90 30.66 20.27
C PHE A 211 -4.45 30.19 20.37
N ARG A 212 -3.58 30.78 19.56
CA ARG A 212 -2.13 30.70 19.74
C ARG A 212 -1.69 31.67 20.84
N ARG A 213 -0.89 31.18 21.77
CA ARG A 213 -0.28 31.96 22.86
C ARG A 213 1.20 31.60 22.97
N VAL A 214 1.93 32.41 23.71
CA VAL A 214 3.38 32.29 23.90
C VAL A 214 3.65 31.96 25.37
N ARG A 215 4.37 30.87 25.60
CA ARG A 215 4.85 30.45 26.92
C ARG A 215 5.99 31.35 27.38
N ARG A 216 6.36 31.28 28.66
CA ARG A 216 7.48 32.04 29.25
C ARG A 216 8.80 31.84 28.52
N ASN A 217 9.05 30.62 28.02
CA ASN A 217 10.27 30.29 27.28
C ASN A 217 10.25 30.73 25.79
N GLY A 218 9.19 31.42 25.35
CA GLY A 218 9.01 31.83 23.95
C GLY A 218 8.36 30.78 23.06
N GLY A 219 8.10 29.56 23.56
CA GLY A 219 7.45 28.50 22.79
C GLY A 219 5.95 28.71 22.60
N ASP A 220 5.42 28.26 21.47
CA ASP A 220 4.00 28.36 21.17
C ASP A 220 3.15 27.33 21.92
N ILE A 221 2.01 27.78 22.45
CA ILE A 221 0.93 26.93 22.98
C ILE A 221 -0.36 27.23 22.22
N TRP A 222 -1.06 26.19 21.80
CA TRP A 222 -2.43 26.30 21.29
C TRP A 222 -3.39 25.95 22.41
N ILE A 223 -4.32 26.85 22.69
CA ILE A 223 -5.35 26.64 23.71
C ILE A 223 -6.74 26.74 23.09
N GLN A 224 -7.62 25.82 23.47
CA GLN A 224 -9.05 26.03 23.31
C GLN A 224 -9.55 26.74 24.56
N ALA A 225 -10.11 27.94 24.42
CA ALA A 225 -10.47 28.76 25.56
C ALA A 225 -11.78 29.53 25.38
N THR A 226 -12.40 29.84 26.52
CA THR A 226 -13.55 30.73 26.60
C THR A 226 -13.27 31.81 27.64
N TYR A 227 -13.46 33.07 27.24
CA TYR A 227 -13.37 34.26 28.08
C TYR A 227 -14.79 34.70 28.44
N THR A 228 -15.12 34.71 29.72
CA THR A 228 -16.48 34.90 30.24
C THR A 228 -16.50 36.02 31.28
N PRO A 229 -17.17 37.14 31.01
CA PRO A 229 -17.39 38.20 31.99
C PRO A 229 -18.23 37.73 33.19
N ILE A 230 -17.85 38.13 34.40
CA ILE A 230 -18.60 37.93 35.65
C ILE A 230 -19.11 39.29 36.11
N LEU A 231 -20.43 39.37 36.36
CA LEU A 231 -21.11 40.61 36.74
C LEU A 231 -21.16 40.78 38.27
N ASP A 232 -21.14 42.03 38.74
CA ASP A 232 -21.46 42.38 40.12
C ASP A 232 -22.97 42.47 40.38
N ALA A 233 -23.35 42.86 41.60
CA ALA A 233 -24.75 42.98 42.01
C ALA A 233 -25.50 44.11 41.26
N ASP A 234 -24.78 45.09 40.70
CA ASP A 234 -25.34 46.21 39.94
C ASP A 234 -25.39 45.91 38.42
N GLY A 235 -24.91 44.73 38.01
CA GLY A 235 -24.90 44.27 36.62
C GLY A 235 -23.69 44.72 35.80
N ASN A 236 -22.69 45.36 36.42
CA ASN A 236 -21.46 45.76 35.74
C ASN A 236 -20.46 44.60 35.70
N VAL A 237 -19.61 44.53 34.68
CA VAL A 237 -18.56 43.51 34.60
C VAL A 237 -17.52 43.76 35.69
N ALA A 238 -17.49 42.88 36.69
CA ALA A 238 -16.53 42.94 37.80
C ALA A 238 -15.16 42.39 37.38
N LYS A 239 -15.16 41.28 36.63
CA LYS A 239 -13.95 40.61 36.14
C LYS A 239 -14.25 39.72 34.94
N VAL A 240 -13.21 39.26 34.25
CA VAL A 240 -13.30 38.28 33.17
C VAL A 240 -12.59 37.00 33.59
N VAL A 241 -13.30 35.87 33.58
CA VAL A 241 -12.72 34.55 33.87
C VAL A 241 -12.51 33.81 32.56
N LYS A 242 -11.32 33.23 32.39
CA LYS A 242 -10.99 32.42 31.23
C LYS A 242 -10.77 30.97 31.65
N PHE A 243 -11.47 30.06 30.98
CA PHE A 243 -11.25 28.62 31.05
C PHE A 243 -10.52 28.17 29.80
N ALA A 244 -9.48 27.36 29.94
CA ALA A 244 -8.65 26.91 28.83
C ALA A 244 -8.22 25.44 28.97
N SER A 245 -8.05 24.80 27.81
CA SER A 245 -7.41 23.49 27.66
C SER A 245 -6.26 23.59 26.66
N ASP A 246 -5.11 23.00 26.97
CA ASP A 246 -3.98 22.90 26.04
C ASP A 246 -4.31 21.86 24.95
N ILE A 247 -4.33 22.30 23.69
CA ILE A 247 -4.58 21.47 22.51
C ILE A 247 -3.35 21.40 21.59
N THR A 248 -2.17 21.80 22.09
CA THR A 248 -0.93 21.87 21.30
C THR A 248 -0.57 20.50 20.72
N GLU A 249 -0.63 19.45 21.52
CA GLU A 249 -0.31 18.09 21.03
C GLU A 249 -1.33 17.61 20.02
N GLN A 250 -2.62 17.90 20.24
CA GLN A 250 -3.68 17.57 19.27
C GLN A 250 -3.47 18.30 17.93
N LYS A 251 -3.10 19.58 17.96
CA LYS A 251 -2.76 20.36 16.76
C LYS A 251 -1.52 19.82 16.05
N ARG A 252 -0.47 19.46 16.80
CA ARG A 252 0.75 18.87 16.26
C ARG A 252 0.47 17.54 15.57
N LEU A 253 -0.26 16.64 16.22
CA LEU A 253 -0.68 15.35 15.64
C LEU A 253 -1.52 15.53 14.38
N ASN A 254 -2.46 16.46 14.38
CA ASN A 254 -3.28 16.74 13.20
C ASN A 254 -2.45 17.33 12.04
N SER A 255 -1.50 18.22 12.35
CA SER A 255 -0.58 18.79 11.36
C SER A 255 0.38 17.74 10.79
N ASP A 256 0.90 16.84 11.62
CA ASP A 256 1.76 15.73 11.21
C ASP A 256 0.99 14.77 10.29
N ARG A 257 -0.22 14.34 10.69
CA ARG A 257 -1.10 13.51 9.84
C ARG A 257 -1.39 14.16 8.49
N ALA A 258 -1.73 15.45 8.48
CA ALA A 258 -1.95 16.18 7.23
C ALA A 258 -0.68 16.25 6.35
N SER A 259 0.49 16.41 6.98
CA SER A 259 1.78 16.44 6.29
C SER A 259 2.16 15.09 5.69
N GLN A 260 1.88 13.99 6.40
CA GLN A 260 2.08 12.62 5.89
C GLN A 260 1.20 12.34 4.66
N LEU A 261 -0.09 12.68 4.71
CA LEU A 261 -0.99 12.55 3.56
C LEU A 261 -0.52 13.37 2.36
N LYS A 262 -0.02 14.59 2.60
CA LYS A 262 0.57 15.44 1.56
C LYS A 262 1.83 14.84 0.95
N ALA A 263 2.68 14.18 1.74
CA ALA A 263 3.88 13.50 1.26
C ALA A 263 3.54 12.30 0.37
N ILE A 264 2.52 11.51 0.74
CA ILE A 264 2.00 10.42 -0.10
C ILE A 264 1.45 10.97 -1.42
N SER A 265 0.61 12.01 -1.35
CA SER A 265 0.03 12.64 -2.55
C SER A 265 1.10 13.24 -3.48
N LYS A 266 2.24 13.69 -2.97
CA LYS A 266 3.36 14.15 -3.80
C LYS A 266 4.07 13.04 -4.57
N SER A 267 4.12 11.82 -4.03
CA SER A 267 4.95 10.73 -4.56
C SER A 267 4.14 9.68 -5.33
N GLN A 268 2.84 9.56 -5.07
CA GLN A 268 1.98 8.55 -5.66
C GLN A 268 0.78 9.18 -6.37
N ALA A 269 0.23 8.45 -7.34
CA ALA A 269 -1.06 8.75 -7.92
C ALA A 269 -2.16 8.37 -6.91
N VAL A 270 -3.03 9.32 -6.59
CA VAL A 270 -4.12 9.15 -5.61
C VAL A 270 -5.44 9.53 -6.28
N ILE A 271 -6.44 8.67 -6.11
CA ILE A 271 -7.81 8.92 -6.56
C ILE A 271 -8.80 8.33 -5.58
N GLU A 272 -9.88 9.08 -5.34
CA GLU A 272 -10.94 8.73 -4.41
C GLU A 272 -12.22 8.38 -5.17
N PHE A 273 -12.93 7.39 -4.66
CA PHE A 273 -14.21 6.93 -5.20
C PHE A 273 -15.25 6.81 -4.10
N THR A 274 -16.52 6.98 -4.46
CA THR A 274 -17.64 6.44 -3.71
C THR A 274 -17.60 4.91 -3.75
N LEU A 275 -18.42 4.25 -2.92
CA LEU A 275 -18.44 2.78 -2.86
C LEU A 275 -18.93 2.12 -4.16
N ASP A 276 -19.70 2.83 -4.99
CA ASP A 276 -20.16 2.34 -6.27
C ASP A 276 -19.13 2.54 -7.40
N GLY A 277 -17.99 3.17 -7.15
CA GLY A 277 -16.93 3.40 -8.13
C GLY A 277 -16.99 4.75 -8.84
N THR A 278 -17.88 5.66 -8.43
CA THR A 278 -17.92 7.04 -8.92
C THR A 278 -16.75 7.86 -8.36
N ILE A 279 -16.08 8.60 -9.23
CA ILE A 279 -14.88 9.37 -8.91
C ILE A 279 -15.26 10.62 -8.12
N ILE A 280 -14.64 10.80 -6.96
CA ILE A 280 -14.81 11.98 -6.10
C ILE A 280 -13.76 13.03 -6.46
N ALA A 281 -12.48 12.65 -6.46
CA ALA A 281 -11.35 13.54 -6.74
C ALA A 281 -10.10 12.72 -7.07
N ALA A 282 -9.15 13.32 -7.78
CA ALA A 282 -7.83 12.74 -8.03
C ALA A 282 -6.73 13.80 -7.92
N ASN A 283 -5.51 13.37 -7.58
CA ASN A 283 -4.36 14.27 -7.54
C ASN A 283 -3.67 14.41 -8.91
N GLU A 284 -2.81 15.42 -9.03
CA GLU A 284 -2.03 15.73 -10.24
C GLU A 284 -1.23 14.52 -10.77
N ASN A 285 -0.69 13.68 -9.88
CA ASN A 285 0.06 12.49 -10.29
C ASN A 285 -0.82 11.49 -11.04
N PHE A 286 -2.05 11.25 -10.56
CA PHE A 286 -3.00 10.36 -11.23
C PHE A 286 -3.46 10.95 -12.57
N LEU A 287 -3.80 12.24 -12.58
CA LEU A 287 -4.23 12.97 -13.77
C LEU A 287 -3.14 12.95 -14.85
N SER A 288 -1.90 13.25 -14.49
CA SER A 288 -0.74 13.23 -15.38
C SER A 288 -0.47 11.85 -15.95
N ALA A 289 -0.56 10.79 -15.12
CA ALA A 289 -0.30 9.42 -15.55
C ALA A 289 -1.29 8.93 -16.62
N LEU A 290 -2.55 9.37 -16.59
CA LEU A 290 -3.58 8.95 -17.54
C LEU A 290 -3.96 10.01 -18.58
N GLY A 291 -3.39 11.22 -18.48
CA GLY A 291 -3.61 12.32 -19.43
C GLY A 291 -4.98 13.00 -19.32
N TYR A 292 -5.64 12.94 -18.16
CA TYR A 292 -6.94 13.58 -17.92
C TYR A 292 -6.80 14.87 -17.10
N ARG A 293 -7.78 15.76 -17.21
CA ARG A 293 -8.00 16.85 -16.24
C ARG A 293 -9.03 16.46 -15.19
N ALA A 294 -9.02 17.11 -14.02
CA ALA A 294 -9.92 16.80 -12.91
C ALA A 294 -11.39 16.88 -13.34
N GLU A 295 -11.77 17.95 -14.05
CA GLU A 295 -13.15 18.21 -14.49
C GLU A 295 -13.64 17.19 -15.52
N GLU A 296 -12.73 16.44 -16.15
CA GLU A 296 -13.06 15.42 -17.16
C GLU A 296 -13.37 14.05 -16.55
N ILE A 297 -13.07 13.86 -15.26
CA ILE A 297 -13.21 12.58 -14.55
C ILE A 297 -14.09 12.67 -13.30
N GLU A 298 -14.18 13.82 -12.64
CA GLU A 298 -15.01 14.00 -11.45
C GLU A 298 -16.49 13.67 -11.75
N GLY A 299 -17.12 12.90 -10.86
CA GLY A 299 -18.49 12.42 -11.03
C GLY A 299 -18.67 11.32 -12.07
N ARG A 300 -17.61 10.91 -12.78
CA ARG A 300 -17.66 9.77 -13.72
C ARG A 300 -17.30 8.49 -12.99
N HIS A 301 -17.67 7.36 -13.58
CA HIS A 301 -17.37 6.05 -13.01
C HIS A 301 -15.95 5.57 -13.38
N HIS A 302 -15.30 4.82 -12.48
CA HIS A 302 -13.97 4.23 -12.67
C HIS A 302 -13.80 3.43 -13.97
N SER A 303 -14.90 2.89 -14.52
CA SER A 303 -14.91 2.16 -15.80
C SER A 303 -14.38 2.98 -16.98
N LEU A 304 -14.31 4.31 -16.85
CA LEU A 304 -13.62 5.19 -17.79
C LEU A 304 -12.17 4.77 -18.08
N PHE A 305 -11.47 4.24 -17.08
CA PHE A 305 -10.06 3.85 -17.19
C PHE A 305 -9.86 2.38 -17.56
N MET A 306 -10.92 1.65 -17.89
CA MET A 306 -10.85 0.22 -18.20
C MET A 306 -10.87 -0.02 -19.72
N PRO A 307 -10.17 -1.06 -20.23
CA PRO A 307 -10.39 -1.53 -21.60
C PRO A 307 -11.85 -1.92 -21.83
N GLU A 308 -12.36 -1.73 -23.05
CA GLU A 308 -13.78 -1.89 -23.38
C GLU A 308 -14.36 -3.27 -23.03
N GLY A 309 -13.57 -4.34 -23.16
CA GLY A 309 -14.02 -5.70 -22.83
C GLY A 309 -13.97 -6.08 -21.35
N GLU A 310 -13.37 -5.26 -20.49
CA GLU A 310 -13.12 -5.59 -19.08
C GLU A 310 -14.04 -4.84 -18.10
N ARG A 311 -14.76 -3.82 -18.58
CA ARG A 311 -15.51 -2.90 -17.70
C ARG A 311 -16.92 -3.37 -17.31
N ASP A 312 -17.47 -4.36 -18.00
CA ASP A 312 -18.86 -4.81 -17.83
C ASP A 312 -18.97 -6.30 -17.41
N ASN A 313 -17.86 -6.93 -17.02
CA ASN A 313 -17.84 -8.35 -16.64
C ASN A 313 -18.20 -8.58 -15.15
N ALA A 314 -18.43 -9.84 -14.79
CA ALA A 314 -18.79 -10.22 -13.43
C ALA A 314 -17.68 -9.91 -12.41
N ASP A 315 -16.42 -10.10 -12.80
CA ASP A 315 -15.26 -9.86 -11.94
C ASP A 315 -15.13 -8.39 -11.55
N TYR A 316 -15.40 -7.47 -12.48
CA TYR A 316 -15.38 -6.03 -12.24
C TYR A 316 -16.48 -5.59 -11.27
N ARG A 317 -17.68 -6.18 -11.34
CA ARG A 317 -18.74 -5.91 -10.35
C ARG A 317 -18.39 -6.49 -8.98
N ALA A 318 -17.88 -7.71 -8.93
CA ALA A 318 -17.44 -8.35 -7.70
C ALA A 318 -16.29 -7.59 -7.03
N PHE A 319 -15.41 -6.96 -7.82
CA PHE A 319 -14.34 -6.10 -7.32
C PHE A 319 -14.87 -4.93 -6.49
N TRP A 320 -15.85 -4.19 -7.00
CA TRP A 320 -16.45 -3.07 -6.25
C TRP A 320 -17.30 -3.53 -5.06
N GLN A 321 -17.97 -4.67 -5.18
CA GLN A 321 -18.70 -5.26 -4.05
C GLN A 321 -17.77 -5.56 -2.86
N ARG A 322 -16.63 -6.22 -3.11
CA ARG A 322 -15.63 -6.51 -2.06
C ARG A 322 -15.11 -5.24 -1.39
N LEU A 323 -14.86 -4.18 -2.16
CA LEU A 323 -14.45 -2.89 -1.62
C LEU A 323 -15.55 -2.25 -0.75
N ALA A 324 -16.81 -2.36 -1.16
CA ALA A 324 -17.95 -1.87 -0.38
C ALA A 324 -18.17 -2.66 0.92
N GLU A 325 -17.75 -3.92 0.96
CA GLU A 325 -17.74 -4.79 2.15
C GLU A 325 -16.52 -4.52 3.07
N GLY A 326 -15.58 -3.67 2.64
CA GLY A 326 -14.40 -3.28 3.42
C GLY A 326 -13.12 -4.05 3.08
N GLU A 327 -13.16 -4.95 2.10
CA GLU A 327 -11.99 -5.71 1.67
C GLU A 327 -11.12 -4.90 0.72
N TYR A 328 -9.88 -4.60 1.13
CA TYR A 328 -8.92 -3.92 0.25
C TYR A 328 -8.47 -4.84 -0.89
N GLN A 329 -8.09 -4.25 -2.02
CA GLN A 329 -7.62 -4.97 -3.20
C GLN A 329 -6.30 -4.38 -3.67
N ALA A 330 -5.29 -5.20 -3.95
CA ALA A 330 -3.99 -4.76 -4.43
C ALA A 330 -3.48 -5.63 -5.57
N GLY A 331 -2.76 -5.02 -6.51
CA GLY A 331 -2.21 -5.73 -7.67
C GLY A 331 -1.65 -4.81 -8.75
N GLU A 332 -1.19 -5.43 -9.83
CA GLU A 332 -0.88 -4.74 -11.08
C GLU A 332 -2.13 -4.70 -11.95
N PHE A 333 -2.47 -3.52 -12.45
CA PHE A 333 -3.68 -3.30 -13.20
C PHE A 333 -3.39 -2.54 -14.48
N ARG A 334 -3.97 -3.03 -15.59
CA ARG A 334 -3.96 -2.33 -16.86
C ARG A 334 -5.08 -1.30 -16.90
N ARG A 335 -4.75 -0.07 -17.27
CA ARG A 335 -5.69 1.04 -17.44
C ARG A 335 -5.53 1.67 -18.81
N ARG A 336 -6.58 2.34 -19.27
CA ARG A 336 -6.61 3.08 -20.53
C ARG A 336 -6.44 4.57 -20.25
N ALA A 337 -5.39 5.16 -20.81
CA ALA A 337 -5.20 6.61 -20.82
C ALA A 337 -6.17 7.29 -21.81
N LYS A 338 -6.28 8.62 -21.71
CA LYS A 338 -7.18 9.43 -22.53
C LYS A 338 -6.93 9.31 -24.03
N ASP A 339 -5.67 9.24 -24.43
CA ASP A 339 -5.22 9.09 -25.81
C ASP A 339 -5.28 7.63 -26.33
N GLY A 340 -5.73 6.70 -25.48
CA GLY A 340 -5.95 5.30 -25.83
C GLY A 340 -4.75 4.37 -25.63
N HIS A 341 -3.60 4.84 -25.13
CA HIS A 341 -2.52 3.92 -24.77
C HIS A 341 -2.80 3.19 -23.45
N ASP A 342 -2.13 2.05 -23.25
CA ASP A 342 -2.23 1.26 -22.01
C ASP A 342 -1.24 1.78 -20.97
N VAL A 343 -1.73 2.05 -19.76
CA VAL A 343 -0.94 2.41 -18.58
C VAL A 343 -1.05 1.28 -17.59
N TRP A 344 0.09 0.75 -17.14
CA TRP A 344 0.14 -0.23 -16.07
C TRP A 344 0.37 0.48 -14.74
N ILE A 345 -0.50 0.21 -13.78
CA ILE A 345 -0.37 0.74 -12.43
C ILE A 345 -0.23 -0.40 -11.42
N GLN A 346 0.73 -0.29 -10.52
CA GLN A 346 0.72 -1.07 -9.28
C GLN A 346 -0.10 -0.26 -8.27
N ALA A 347 -1.23 -0.82 -7.84
CA ALA A 347 -2.18 -0.06 -7.04
C ALA A 347 -2.75 -0.86 -5.87
N SER A 348 -3.17 -0.14 -4.84
CA SER A 348 -4.01 -0.63 -3.75
C SER A 348 -5.26 0.23 -3.62
N TYR A 349 -6.42 -0.41 -3.58
CA TYR A 349 -7.74 0.19 -3.36
C TYR A 349 -8.13 -0.07 -1.90
N ASN A 350 -8.24 0.99 -1.12
CA ASN A 350 -8.37 0.91 0.34
C ASN A 350 -9.69 1.56 0.78
N PRO A 351 -10.67 0.77 1.24
CA PRO A 351 -11.90 1.31 1.83
C PRO A 351 -11.59 2.13 3.09
N ILE A 352 -12.20 3.31 3.19
CA ILE A 352 -12.07 4.19 4.36
C ILE A 352 -13.32 4.02 5.22
N LEU A 353 -13.10 3.70 6.49
CA LEU A 353 -14.15 3.43 7.47
C LEU A 353 -14.58 4.72 8.19
N GLY A 354 -15.89 4.85 8.42
CA GLY A 354 -16.46 5.88 9.27
C GLY A 354 -16.27 5.59 10.76
N LEU A 355 -16.78 6.50 11.62
CA LEU A 355 -16.78 6.31 13.08
C LEU A 355 -17.61 5.11 13.54
N ASP A 356 -18.56 4.67 12.71
CA ASP A 356 -19.39 3.47 12.93
C ASP A 356 -18.71 2.17 12.44
N GLY A 357 -17.47 2.26 11.93
CA GLY A 357 -16.70 1.14 11.39
C GLY A 357 -17.13 0.71 9.99
N LYS A 358 -18.09 1.39 9.34
CA LYS A 358 -18.56 1.02 8.00
C LYS A 358 -17.78 1.75 6.90
N PRO A 359 -17.47 1.10 5.77
CA PRO A 359 -16.91 1.78 4.62
C PRO A 359 -17.83 2.91 4.13
N TYR A 360 -17.26 4.06 3.75
CA TYR A 360 -18.02 5.16 3.14
C TYR A 360 -17.40 5.70 1.84
N LYS A 361 -16.11 5.45 1.61
CA LYS A 361 -15.41 5.76 0.37
C LYS A 361 -14.23 4.81 0.15
N VAL A 362 -13.66 4.82 -1.05
CA VAL A 362 -12.44 4.07 -1.40
C VAL A 362 -11.35 5.05 -1.81
N VAL A 363 -10.14 4.89 -1.27
CA VAL A 363 -8.96 5.62 -1.71
C VAL A 363 -7.99 4.67 -2.38
N LYS A 364 -7.64 4.97 -3.63
CA LYS A 364 -6.63 4.23 -4.37
C LYS A 364 -5.30 4.97 -4.34
N TYR A 365 -4.25 4.23 -3.98
CA TYR A 365 -2.86 4.64 -4.14
C TYR A 365 -2.25 3.84 -5.28
N ALA A 366 -1.58 4.50 -6.22
CA ALA A 366 -1.03 3.89 -7.40
C ALA A 366 0.35 4.45 -7.78
N THR A 367 1.16 3.59 -8.37
CA THR A 367 2.41 3.93 -9.02
C THR A 367 2.34 3.50 -10.48
N ASP A 368 2.73 4.38 -11.40
CA ASP A 368 2.88 4.03 -12.81
C ASP A 368 4.09 3.11 -12.98
N VAL A 369 3.82 1.87 -13.37
CA VAL A 369 4.81 0.81 -13.61
C VAL A 369 4.86 0.42 -15.09
N THR A 370 4.32 1.25 -15.99
CA THR A 370 4.24 0.98 -17.43
C THR A 370 5.59 0.63 -18.02
N ARG A 371 6.63 1.39 -17.70
CA ARG A 371 8.00 1.12 -18.17
C ARG A 371 8.52 -0.24 -17.70
N GLN A 372 8.26 -0.62 -16.46
CA GLN A 372 8.72 -1.88 -15.88
C GLN A 372 7.99 -3.07 -16.50
N VAL A 373 6.65 -2.99 -16.64
CA VAL A 373 5.85 -4.06 -17.25
C VAL A 373 6.22 -4.23 -18.72
N LEU A 374 6.34 -3.15 -19.50
CA LEU A 374 6.75 -3.24 -20.90
C LEU A 374 8.18 -3.75 -21.06
N ALA A 375 9.11 -3.38 -20.17
CA ALA A 375 10.46 -3.94 -20.19
C ALA A 375 10.46 -5.45 -19.90
N ARG A 376 9.69 -5.90 -18.90
CA ARG A 376 9.51 -7.33 -18.57
C ARG A 376 8.93 -8.09 -19.76
N GLN A 377 7.85 -7.60 -20.37
CA GLN A 377 7.24 -8.24 -21.55
C GLN A 377 8.19 -8.32 -22.75
N ARG A 378 8.97 -7.26 -23.01
CA ARG A 378 10.00 -7.29 -24.07
C ARG A 378 11.09 -8.30 -23.77
N SER A 379 11.55 -8.39 -22.53
CA SER A 379 12.56 -9.36 -22.11
C SER A 379 12.06 -10.79 -22.31
N GLU A 380 10.83 -11.09 -21.90
CA GLU A 380 10.20 -12.40 -22.12
C GLU A 380 10.05 -12.73 -23.60
N TYR A 381 9.62 -11.77 -24.42
CA TYR A 381 9.52 -11.93 -25.87
C TYR A 381 10.89 -12.22 -26.51
N VAL A 382 11.92 -11.46 -26.15
CA VAL A 382 13.29 -11.66 -26.63
C VAL A 382 13.83 -13.02 -26.19
N ARG A 383 13.56 -13.45 -24.96
CA ARG A 383 13.95 -14.78 -24.47
C ARG A 383 13.31 -15.89 -25.30
N GLY A 384 12.00 -15.80 -25.57
CA GLY A 384 11.31 -16.79 -26.41
C GLY A 384 11.85 -16.84 -27.84
N MET A 385 12.21 -15.70 -28.43
CA MET A 385 12.89 -15.68 -29.73
C MET A 385 14.28 -16.34 -29.68
N MET A 386 15.07 -16.10 -28.63
CA MET A 386 16.39 -16.72 -28.47
C MET A 386 16.30 -18.24 -28.33
N GLU A 387 15.33 -18.75 -27.56
CA GLU A 387 15.05 -20.17 -27.42
C GLU A 387 14.70 -20.80 -28.79
N SER A 388 13.87 -20.14 -29.60
CA SER A 388 13.53 -20.61 -30.94
C SER A 388 14.73 -20.64 -31.90
N VAL A 389 15.62 -19.65 -31.84
CA VAL A 389 16.84 -19.61 -32.67
C VAL A 389 17.83 -20.68 -32.23
N ALA A 390 17.98 -20.92 -30.92
CA ALA A 390 18.84 -21.97 -30.40
C ALA A 390 18.35 -23.36 -30.85
N ALA A 391 17.05 -23.63 -30.74
CA ALA A 391 16.44 -24.87 -31.23
C ALA A 391 16.68 -25.06 -32.74
N GLY A 392 16.48 -24.01 -33.54
CA GLY A 392 16.76 -24.05 -34.98
C GLY A 392 18.24 -24.29 -35.30
N ALA A 393 19.16 -23.76 -34.50
CA ALA A 393 20.60 -24.02 -34.66
C ALA A 393 20.98 -25.46 -34.32
N GLU A 394 20.34 -26.08 -33.32
CA GLU A 394 20.54 -27.50 -32.99
C GLU A 394 20.02 -28.42 -34.10
N GLU A 395 18.84 -28.15 -34.64
CA GLU A 395 18.27 -28.90 -35.77
C GLU A 395 19.12 -28.75 -37.04
N MET A 396 19.64 -27.54 -37.31
CA MET A 396 20.58 -27.30 -38.40
C MET A 396 21.88 -28.09 -38.21
N ASN A 397 22.44 -28.13 -37.00
CA ASN A 397 23.62 -28.95 -36.71
C ASN A 397 23.37 -30.45 -36.92
N ALA A 398 22.19 -30.96 -36.60
CA ALA A 398 21.83 -32.35 -36.87
C ALA A 398 21.79 -32.62 -38.39
N SER A 399 21.12 -31.74 -39.15
CA SER A 399 21.04 -31.83 -40.61
C SER A 399 22.42 -31.76 -41.28
N ILE A 400 23.31 -30.87 -40.81
CA ILE A 400 24.69 -30.75 -41.29
C ILE A 400 25.45 -32.07 -41.11
N ARG A 401 25.29 -32.75 -39.96
CA ARG A 401 25.93 -34.06 -39.73
C ARG A 401 25.41 -35.13 -40.67
N GLU A 402 24.11 -35.17 -40.94
CA GLU A 402 23.52 -36.11 -41.90
C GLU A 402 24.00 -35.86 -43.34
N ILE A 403 24.15 -34.60 -43.74
CA ILE A 403 24.73 -34.23 -45.03
C ILE A 403 26.19 -34.69 -45.08
N ALA A 404 27.00 -34.40 -44.06
CA ALA A 404 28.41 -34.83 -43.99
C ALA A 404 28.55 -36.36 -44.14
N ASP A 405 27.68 -37.12 -43.46
CA ASP A 405 27.63 -38.58 -43.55
C ASP A 405 27.23 -39.05 -44.95
N SER A 406 26.25 -38.40 -45.57
CA SER A 406 25.82 -38.69 -46.94
C SER A 406 26.93 -38.40 -47.95
N MET A 407 27.67 -37.30 -47.77
CA MET A 407 28.79 -36.95 -48.65
C MET A 407 29.94 -37.95 -48.56
N ARG A 408 30.25 -38.46 -47.36
CA ARG A 408 31.22 -39.57 -47.20
C ARG A 408 30.77 -40.80 -47.97
N LYS A 409 29.52 -41.22 -47.82
CA LYS A 409 28.98 -42.39 -48.54
C LYS A 409 29.02 -42.19 -50.06
N SER A 410 28.63 -41.01 -50.56
CA SER A 410 28.71 -40.71 -52.00
C SER A 410 30.13 -40.74 -52.53
N ARG A 411 31.12 -40.28 -51.75
CA ARG A 411 32.54 -40.40 -52.10
C ARG A 411 32.97 -41.85 -52.21
N ASP A 412 32.65 -42.67 -51.21
CA ASP A 412 33.02 -44.09 -51.18
C ASP A 412 32.40 -44.85 -52.37
N GLU A 413 31.14 -44.54 -52.70
CA GLU A 413 30.45 -45.10 -53.87
C GLU A 413 31.06 -44.65 -55.20
N ALA A 414 31.43 -43.38 -55.33
CA ALA A 414 32.12 -42.86 -56.51
C ALA A 414 33.50 -43.51 -56.70
N GLU A 415 34.28 -43.68 -55.62
CA GLU A 415 35.56 -44.38 -55.64
C GLU A 415 35.41 -45.87 -55.98
N ALA A 416 34.34 -46.52 -55.51
CA ALA A 416 34.02 -47.91 -55.88
C ALA A 416 33.58 -48.02 -57.35
N ALA A 417 32.79 -47.08 -57.86
CA ALA A 417 32.40 -47.04 -59.26
C ALA A 417 33.61 -46.83 -60.18
N ASN A 418 34.54 -45.95 -59.79
CA ASN A 418 35.76 -45.70 -60.55
C ASN A 418 36.63 -46.96 -60.67
N ARG A 419 36.78 -47.73 -59.57
CA ARG A 419 37.46 -49.04 -59.59
C ARG A 419 36.80 -50.03 -60.55
N ARG A 420 35.47 -50.11 -60.58
CA ARG A 420 34.75 -50.99 -61.50
C ARG A 420 34.93 -50.60 -62.97
N VAL A 421 35.00 -49.30 -63.26
CA VAL A 421 35.27 -48.79 -64.60
C VAL A 421 36.68 -49.16 -65.06
N ASP A 422 37.67 -49.03 -64.17
CA ASP A 422 39.07 -49.42 -64.44
C ASP A 422 39.21 -50.94 -64.69
N ASP A 423 38.55 -51.75 -63.87
CA ASP A 423 38.49 -53.21 -64.05
C ASP A 423 37.84 -53.58 -65.40
N ALA A 424 36.71 -52.97 -65.74
CA ALA A 424 36.03 -53.17 -67.02
C ALA A 424 36.90 -52.72 -68.21
N GLY A 425 37.65 -51.62 -68.05
CA GLY A 425 38.64 -51.15 -69.02
C GLY A 425 39.75 -52.18 -69.25
N THR A 426 40.27 -52.76 -68.18
CA THR A 426 41.30 -53.81 -68.24
C THR A 426 40.80 -55.06 -68.96
N VAL A 427 39.56 -55.50 -68.67
CA VAL A 427 38.93 -56.64 -69.35
C VAL A 427 38.73 -56.36 -70.83
N THR A 428 38.26 -55.16 -71.18
CA THR A 428 38.03 -54.75 -72.58
C THR A 428 39.35 -54.66 -73.35
N ALA A 429 40.43 -54.15 -72.74
CA ALA A 429 41.75 -54.13 -73.35
C ALA A 429 42.29 -55.55 -73.65
N ARG A 430 42.07 -56.50 -72.74
CA ARG A 430 42.41 -57.92 -72.98
C ARG A 430 41.59 -58.52 -74.13
N LEU A 431 40.31 -58.18 -74.23
CA LEU A 431 39.45 -58.62 -75.33
C LEU A 431 39.98 -58.10 -76.68
N THR A 432 40.38 -56.83 -76.76
CA THR A 432 40.97 -56.25 -77.98
C THR A 432 42.25 -56.97 -78.40
N ASN A 433 43.16 -57.22 -77.45
CA ASN A 433 44.42 -57.95 -77.74
C ASN A 433 44.17 -59.39 -78.20
N LEU A 434 43.16 -60.06 -77.63
CA LEU A 434 42.76 -61.41 -78.04
C LEU A 434 42.19 -61.39 -79.47
N SER A 435 41.33 -60.41 -79.76
CA SER A 435 40.79 -60.20 -81.11
C SER A 435 41.90 -59.94 -82.13
N ASP A 436 42.93 -59.14 -81.80
CA ASP A 436 44.10 -58.92 -82.66
C ASP A 436 44.83 -60.23 -82.96
N SER A 437 45.07 -61.06 -81.94
CA SER A 437 45.70 -62.37 -82.11
C SER A 437 44.85 -63.30 -82.99
N MET A 438 43.52 -63.20 -82.91
CA MET A 438 42.61 -63.96 -83.78
C MET A 438 42.66 -63.51 -85.25
N VAL A 439 42.86 -62.21 -85.52
CA VAL A 439 43.07 -61.71 -86.89
C VAL A 439 44.30 -62.38 -87.53
N ASP A 440 45.39 -62.52 -86.78
CA ASP A 440 46.61 -63.18 -87.26
C ASP A 440 46.36 -64.66 -87.60
N ILE A 441 45.59 -65.36 -86.77
CA ILE A 441 45.20 -66.76 -87.01
C ILE A 441 44.32 -66.87 -88.26
N VAL A 442 43.33 -66.00 -88.42
CA VAL A 442 42.45 -65.99 -89.60
C VAL A 442 43.25 -65.70 -90.87
N ASN A 443 44.17 -64.73 -90.84
CA ASN A 443 45.07 -64.44 -91.96
C ASN A 443 45.93 -65.65 -92.35
N LEU A 444 46.43 -66.40 -91.36
CA LEU A 444 47.17 -67.63 -91.60
C LEU A 444 46.27 -68.70 -92.26
N ILE A 445 45.04 -68.89 -91.78
CA ILE A 445 44.07 -69.83 -92.38
C ILE A 445 43.75 -69.42 -93.82
N THR A 446 43.52 -68.13 -94.09
CA THR A 446 43.29 -67.61 -95.45
C THR A 446 44.50 -67.84 -96.36
N GLY A 447 45.72 -67.72 -95.82
CA GLY A 447 46.96 -68.07 -96.52
C GLY A 447 47.05 -69.57 -96.87
N ILE A 448 46.79 -70.44 -95.89
CA ILE A 448 46.81 -71.91 -96.06
C ILE A 448 45.74 -72.34 -97.07
N THR A 449 44.50 -71.87 -96.95
CA THR A 449 43.42 -72.18 -97.90
C THR A 449 43.75 -71.69 -99.31
N GLY A 450 44.42 -70.55 -99.45
CA GLY A 450 44.97 -70.08 -100.72
C GLY A 450 46.00 -71.04 -101.33
N GLN A 451 46.94 -71.54 -100.53
CA GLN A 451 47.92 -72.55 -100.96
C GLN A 451 47.25 -73.89 -101.33
N ILE A 452 46.30 -74.36 -100.53
CA ILE A 452 45.54 -75.59 -100.81
C ILE A 452 44.77 -75.44 -102.13
N ASN A 453 44.15 -74.29 -102.38
CA ASN A 453 43.44 -74.03 -103.63
C ASN A 453 44.38 -74.02 -104.85
N LEU A 454 45.60 -73.49 -104.71
CA LEU A 454 46.63 -73.54 -105.76
C LEU A 454 47.16 -74.96 -105.99
N LEU A 455 47.37 -75.75 -104.93
CA LEU A 455 47.76 -77.16 -105.03
C LEU A 455 46.66 -77.99 -105.70
N ALA A 456 45.40 -77.76 -105.33
CA ALA A 456 44.24 -78.38 -105.95
C ALA A 456 44.09 -77.99 -107.43
N LEU A 457 44.40 -76.75 -107.79
CA LEU A 457 44.45 -76.30 -109.19
C LEU A 457 45.56 -77.02 -109.97
N ASN A 458 46.77 -77.09 -109.42
CA ASN A 458 47.89 -77.82 -110.04
C ASN A 458 47.55 -79.30 -110.21
N ALA A 459 46.95 -79.93 -109.20
CA ALA A 459 46.47 -81.31 -109.28
C ALA A 459 45.37 -81.49 -110.33
N SER A 460 44.47 -80.51 -110.48
CA SER A 460 43.42 -80.52 -111.53
C SER A 460 44.03 -80.43 -112.93
N ILE A 461 45.08 -79.62 -113.11
CA ILE A 461 45.82 -79.49 -114.38
C ILE A 461 46.53 -80.80 -114.72
N GLU A 462 47.25 -81.40 -113.78
CA GLU A 462 47.97 -82.65 -114.01
C GLU A 462 47.00 -83.82 -114.26
N ALA A 463 45.85 -83.85 -113.56
CA ALA A 463 44.78 -84.80 -113.81
C ALA A 463 44.18 -84.65 -115.23
N ALA A 464 44.02 -83.42 -115.73
CA ALA A 464 43.60 -83.16 -117.12
C ALA A 464 44.66 -83.60 -118.14
N ARG A 465 45.95 -83.45 -117.81
CA ARG A 465 47.09 -83.83 -118.66
C ARG A 465 47.25 -85.35 -118.79
N ALA A 466 46.83 -86.12 -117.79
CA ALA A 466 46.87 -87.58 -117.76
C ALA A 466 45.72 -88.27 -118.53
N GLY A 467 44.77 -87.52 -119.13
CA GLY A 467 43.69 -88.07 -119.96
C GLY A 467 42.77 -89.05 -119.20
N ASP A 468 42.45 -90.20 -119.81
CA ASP A 468 41.51 -91.18 -119.23
C ASP A 468 41.99 -91.79 -117.90
N ALA A 469 43.30 -91.84 -117.65
CA ALA A 469 43.88 -92.34 -116.39
C ALA A 469 43.76 -91.32 -115.22
N GLY A 470 43.50 -90.05 -115.51
CA GLY A 470 43.44 -88.95 -114.52
C GLY A 470 42.05 -88.67 -113.92
N LYS A 471 40.98 -89.34 -114.40
CA LYS A 471 39.59 -89.01 -114.03
C LYS A 471 39.32 -89.07 -112.51
N GLY A 472 39.86 -90.06 -111.80
CA GLY A 472 39.72 -90.17 -110.34
C GLY A 472 40.46 -89.06 -109.58
N PHE A 473 41.66 -88.69 -110.03
CA PHE A 473 42.44 -87.58 -109.47
C PHE A 473 41.77 -86.23 -109.70
N ALA A 474 41.10 -86.03 -110.85
CA ALA A 474 40.37 -84.81 -111.14
C ALA A 474 39.20 -84.57 -110.16
N VAL A 475 38.49 -85.63 -109.76
CA VAL A 475 37.40 -85.54 -108.76
C VAL A 475 37.95 -85.13 -107.39
N VAL A 476 39.03 -85.78 -106.94
CA VAL A 476 39.67 -85.44 -105.65
C VAL A 476 40.21 -84.01 -105.67
N ALA A 477 40.86 -83.58 -106.76
CA ALA A 477 41.38 -82.22 -106.89
C ALA A 477 40.24 -81.18 -106.87
N GLN A 478 39.11 -81.45 -107.52
CA GLN A 478 37.93 -80.58 -107.48
C GLN A 478 37.29 -80.54 -106.08
N GLU A 479 37.25 -81.66 -105.36
CA GLU A 479 36.74 -81.72 -103.99
C GLU A 479 37.63 -80.92 -103.02
N VAL A 480 38.96 -81.08 -103.11
CA VAL A 480 39.93 -80.29 -102.31
C VAL A 480 39.82 -78.81 -102.63
N LYS A 481 39.61 -78.44 -103.90
CA LYS A 481 39.37 -77.05 -104.32
C LYS A 481 38.08 -76.48 -103.72
N SER A 482 37.00 -77.27 -103.72
CA SER A 482 35.71 -76.91 -103.11
C SER A 482 35.85 -76.70 -101.60
N LEU A 483 36.50 -77.63 -100.89
CA LEU A 483 36.80 -77.53 -99.45
C LEU A 483 37.66 -76.30 -99.13
N ALA A 484 38.69 -76.01 -99.92
CA ALA A 484 39.52 -74.83 -99.73
C ALA A 484 38.73 -73.53 -99.92
N THR A 485 37.80 -73.51 -100.87
CA THR A 485 36.90 -72.35 -101.11
C THR A 485 35.92 -72.17 -99.94
N GLN A 486 35.32 -73.25 -99.44
CA GLN A 486 34.43 -73.21 -98.27
C GLN A 486 35.17 -72.78 -97.00
N ALA A 487 36.37 -73.30 -96.77
CA ALA A 487 37.21 -72.93 -95.64
C ALA A 487 37.63 -71.46 -95.70
N ARG A 488 37.92 -70.93 -96.91
CA ARG A 488 38.18 -69.50 -97.10
C ARG A 488 36.96 -68.65 -96.78
N ALA A 489 35.78 -69.02 -97.28
CA ALA A 489 34.54 -68.29 -96.98
C ALA A 489 34.21 -68.31 -95.47
N ALA A 490 34.50 -69.42 -94.78
CA ALA A 490 34.37 -69.50 -93.32
C ALA A 490 35.38 -68.59 -92.60
N ALA A 491 36.64 -68.55 -93.07
CA ALA A 491 37.67 -67.66 -92.53
C ALA A 491 37.32 -66.18 -92.74
N ASP A 492 36.81 -65.81 -93.92
CA ASP A 492 36.35 -64.44 -94.21
C ASP A 492 35.20 -64.04 -93.26
N ARG A 493 34.25 -64.94 -92.99
CA ARG A 493 33.16 -64.69 -92.03
C ARG A 493 33.67 -64.50 -90.59
N ILE A 494 34.66 -65.29 -90.17
CA ILE A 494 35.29 -65.12 -88.85
C ILE A 494 36.04 -63.78 -88.79
N ALA A 495 36.67 -63.34 -89.89
CA ALA A 495 37.30 -62.03 -89.96
C ALA A 495 36.28 -60.90 -89.73
N ASP A 496 35.11 -60.98 -90.36
CA ASP A 496 34.01 -60.03 -90.17
C ASP A 496 33.50 -60.02 -88.72
N ASP A 497 33.32 -61.19 -88.10
CA ASP A 497 32.90 -61.30 -86.70
C ASP A 497 33.93 -60.68 -85.73
N ILE A 498 35.24 -60.89 -85.99
CA ILE A 498 36.32 -60.27 -85.19
C ILE A 498 36.34 -58.76 -85.36
N ALA A 499 36.11 -58.24 -86.57
CA ALA A 499 35.98 -56.80 -86.80
C ALA A 499 34.81 -56.22 -86.01
N GLY A 500 33.64 -56.88 -86.01
CA GLY A 500 32.50 -56.49 -85.20
C GLY A 500 32.78 -56.50 -83.68
N LEU A 501 33.55 -57.49 -83.20
CA LEU A 501 34.01 -57.54 -81.80
C LEU A 501 34.93 -56.37 -81.45
N ARG A 502 35.84 -55.97 -82.35
CA ARG A 502 36.72 -54.81 -82.14
C ARG A 502 35.94 -53.51 -82.10
N ASP A 503 34.99 -53.32 -83.00
CA ASP A 503 34.13 -52.14 -83.02
C ASP A 503 33.31 -52.04 -81.72
N THR A 504 32.74 -53.16 -81.27
CA THR A 504 32.00 -53.24 -80.00
C THR A 504 32.91 -52.92 -78.81
N ALA A 505 34.12 -53.47 -78.76
CA ALA A 505 35.10 -53.16 -77.72
C ALA A 505 35.48 -51.67 -77.71
N GLY A 506 35.64 -51.06 -78.89
CA GLY A 506 35.87 -49.61 -79.02
C GLY A 506 34.72 -48.76 -78.47
N GLN A 507 33.47 -49.15 -78.74
CA GLN A 507 32.28 -48.49 -78.17
C GLN A 507 32.23 -48.63 -76.64
N VAL A 508 32.59 -49.80 -76.10
CA VAL A 508 32.69 -50.02 -74.65
C VAL A 508 33.74 -49.11 -74.03
N VAL A 509 34.94 -49.00 -74.63
CA VAL A 509 36.01 -48.09 -74.15
C VAL A 509 35.53 -46.63 -74.13
N SER A 510 34.87 -46.16 -75.20
CA SER A 510 34.33 -44.80 -75.26
C SER A 510 33.29 -44.56 -74.17
N THR A 511 32.39 -45.53 -73.95
CA THR A 511 31.36 -45.46 -72.91
C THR A 511 31.97 -45.42 -71.51
N LEU A 512 32.97 -46.26 -71.24
CA LEU A 512 33.71 -46.26 -69.96
C LEU A 512 34.39 -44.92 -69.71
N GLY A 513 34.97 -44.29 -70.74
CA GLY A 513 35.55 -42.94 -70.63
C GLY A 513 34.53 -41.87 -70.25
N SER A 514 33.31 -41.91 -70.84
CA SER A 514 32.23 -41.00 -70.44
C SER A 514 31.76 -41.24 -69.00
N ILE A 515 31.66 -42.50 -68.56
CA ILE A 515 31.30 -42.85 -67.17
C ILE A 515 32.38 -42.34 -66.21
N GLN A 516 33.66 -42.52 -66.53
CA GLN A 516 34.78 -42.02 -65.73
C GLN A 516 34.72 -40.49 -65.57
N GLY A 517 34.42 -39.77 -66.64
CA GLY A 517 34.22 -38.31 -66.59
C GLY A 517 33.05 -37.90 -65.69
N ALA A 518 31.92 -38.61 -65.77
CA ALA A 518 30.76 -38.34 -64.91
C ALA A 518 31.07 -38.62 -63.43
N ILE A 519 31.80 -39.70 -63.11
CA ILE A 519 32.27 -39.99 -61.75
C ILE A 519 33.21 -38.89 -61.24
N GLY A 520 34.08 -38.35 -62.10
CA GLY A 520 34.93 -37.20 -61.78
C GLY A 520 34.11 -35.98 -61.34
N GLN A 521 33.06 -35.64 -62.09
CA GLN A 521 32.16 -34.54 -61.72
C GLN A 521 31.44 -34.79 -60.38
N VAL A 522 31.02 -36.04 -60.11
CA VAL A 522 30.43 -36.39 -58.81
C VAL A 522 31.42 -36.14 -57.67
N ASN A 523 32.68 -36.52 -57.82
CA ASN A 523 33.71 -36.24 -56.82
C ASN A 523 33.93 -34.74 -56.59
N ASP A 524 33.90 -33.93 -57.65
CA ASP A 524 34.03 -32.47 -57.54
C ASP A 524 32.85 -31.85 -56.78
N TYR A 525 31.62 -32.31 -57.05
CA TYR A 525 30.44 -31.91 -56.28
C TYR A 525 30.55 -32.33 -54.82
N VAL A 526 31.04 -33.56 -54.58
CA VAL A 526 31.22 -34.06 -53.22
C VAL A 526 32.20 -33.20 -52.42
N GLY A 527 33.33 -32.84 -53.02
CA GLY A 527 34.30 -31.93 -52.41
C GLY A 527 33.72 -30.54 -52.13
N SER A 528 32.96 -29.99 -53.07
CA SER A 528 32.35 -28.66 -52.92
C SER A 528 31.31 -28.62 -51.79
N ILE A 529 30.47 -29.66 -51.68
CA ILE A 529 29.48 -29.76 -50.59
C ILE A 529 30.17 -29.97 -49.25
N ALA A 530 31.24 -30.77 -49.19
CA ALA A 530 31.99 -30.98 -47.94
C ALA A 530 32.55 -29.64 -47.38
N VAL A 531 33.10 -28.78 -48.23
CA VAL A 531 33.56 -27.44 -47.83
C VAL A 531 32.39 -26.58 -47.32
N ALA A 532 31.25 -26.61 -48.01
CA ALA A 532 30.06 -25.86 -47.58
C ALA A 532 29.52 -26.35 -46.23
N VAL A 533 29.55 -27.66 -45.99
CA VAL A 533 29.15 -28.30 -44.72
C VAL A 533 30.05 -27.86 -43.58
N GLU A 534 31.37 -27.79 -43.77
CA GLU A 534 32.30 -27.28 -42.76
C GLU A 534 32.00 -25.82 -42.39
N GLN A 535 31.75 -24.98 -43.40
CA GLN A 535 31.37 -23.57 -43.19
C GLN A 535 30.04 -23.45 -42.44
N GLN A 536 29.02 -24.21 -42.84
CA GLN A 536 27.72 -24.21 -42.16
C GLN A 536 27.84 -24.69 -40.71
N SER A 537 28.68 -25.70 -40.43
CA SER A 537 28.91 -26.17 -39.07
C SER A 537 29.52 -25.10 -38.18
N ALA A 538 30.45 -24.30 -38.70
CA ALA A 538 31.04 -23.18 -37.97
C ALA A 538 29.99 -22.12 -37.64
N VAL A 539 29.18 -21.71 -38.61
CA VAL A 539 28.10 -20.72 -38.41
C VAL A 539 27.05 -21.21 -37.42
N ALA A 540 26.62 -22.47 -37.53
CA ALA A 540 25.68 -23.08 -36.61
C ALA A 540 26.22 -23.11 -35.16
N GLY A 541 27.50 -23.43 -35.01
CA GLY A 541 28.19 -23.42 -33.71
C GLY A 541 28.28 -22.02 -33.10
N GLU A 542 28.63 -21.00 -33.90
CA GLU A 542 28.64 -19.61 -33.46
C GLU A 542 27.25 -19.11 -33.07
N MET A 543 26.22 -19.45 -33.83
CA MET A 543 24.83 -19.09 -33.49
C MET A 543 24.43 -19.65 -32.13
N SER A 544 24.67 -20.94 -31.88
CA SER A 544 24.36 -21.58 -30.59
C SER A 544 25.14 -20.93 -29.44
N ALA A 545 26.44 -20.65 -29.63
CA ALA A 545 27.25 -19.98 -28.61
C ALA A 545 26.77 -18.55 -28.32
N ASN A 546 26.42 -17.78 -29.36
CA ASN A 546 25.91 -16.42 -29.22
C ASN A 546 24.54 -16.39 -28.54
N MET A 547 23.63 -17.33 -28.85
CA MET A 547 22.33 -17.44 -28.17
C MET A 547 22.49 -17.80 -26.70
N ASN A 548 23.40 -18.73 -26.36
CA ASN A 548 23.70 -19.06 -24.97
C ASN A 548 24.25 -17.84 -24.20
N ARG A 549 25.15 -17.07 -24.81
CA ARG A 549 25.69 -15.84 -24.20
C ARG A 549 24.58 -14.79 -24.01
N ALA A 550 23.75 -14.59 -25.02
CA ALA A 550 22.66 -13.62 -24.97
C ALA A 550 21.59 -14.00 -23.94
N ALA A 551 21.29 -15.29 -23.79
CA ALA A 551 20.40 -15.80 -22.74
C ALA A 551 20.97 -15.55 -21.33
N GLN A 552 22.28 -15.76 -21.13
CA GLN A 552 22.96 -15.46 -19.87
C GLN A 552 22.95 -13.97 -19.54
N GLU A 553 23.17 -13.10 -20.53
CA GLU A 553 23.08 -11.64 -20.34
C GLU A 553 21.65 -11.20 -20.04
N ALA A 554 20.64 -11.73 -20.75
CA ALA A 554 19.24 -11.44 -20.47
C ALA A 554 18.84 -11.85 -19.04
N ALA A 555 19.33 -13.01 -18.56
CA ALA A 555 19.11 -13.46 -17.19
C ALA A 555 19.74 -12.52 -16.14
N ARG A 556 20.88 -11.89 -16.45
CA ARG A 556 21.53 -10.90 -15.56
C ARG A 556 20.82 -9.55 -15.54
N ILE A 557 20.16 -9.17 -16.63
CA ILE A 557 19.42 -7.89 -16.71
C ILE A 557 18.04 -8.00 -16.03
N GLY A 558 17.45 -9.20 -15.98
CA GLY A 558 16.16 -9.46 -15.36
C GLY A 558 16.20 -9.70 -13.84
N ALA A 559 17.37 -9.85 -13.24
CA ALA A 559 17.59 -9.96 -11.79
C ALA A 559 17.95 -8.60 -11.18
#